data_AF-A0AAQ3NDP4-F1
#
_entry.id   AF-A0AAQ3NDP4-F1
#
_cell.length_a   1.000
_cell.length_b   1.000
_cell.length_c   1.000
_cell.angle_alpha   90.00
_cell.angle_beta   90.00
_cell.angle_gamma   90.00
#
_symmetry.space_group_name_H-M   'P 1'
#
loop_
_entity.id
_entity.type
_entity.pdbx_description
1 polymer ?
#
loop_
_entity_poly.entity_id
_entity_poly.type
_entity_poly.pdbx_seq_one_letter_code
_entity_poly.pdbx_strand_id
1 'polypeptide(L)'
;MHLLSGNPICKNSNAQNASKYCGPEKDKAVQDLTSSTVCHVQSCPFDDFYEYAPNSPVPCYCAAPLRIGYRLKSPSFSYFSPYRSSFEHYITDSLKLHLYQLSVDSVAWEEGPRLRMYLKLFPSYNDSRSNVFNVSEVRRISGQFTSWRFPRTDFFGPYELLNFTLRGPYENCKFLKLNTL
;
A
#
# COMPACT_ATOMS: atom_id res chain seq x y z
N MET A 1 13.72 8.95 15.97
CA MET A 1 13.05 10.25 16.20
C MET A 1 12.59 10.78 14.85
N HIS A 2 11.28 10.90 14.63
CA HIS A 2 10.75 11.58 13.44
C HIS A 2 10.65 13.08 13.74
N LEU A 3 11.30 13.88 12.91
CA LEU A 3 11.31 15.34 13.03
C LEU A 3 10.03 15.93 12.43
N LEU A 4 9.40 16.85 13.15
CA LEU A 4 8.24 17.61 12.68
C LEU A 4 8.70 18.67 11.67
N SER A 5 8.01 18.80 10.55
CA SER A 5 8.27 19.84 9.54
C SER A 5 6.97 20.60 9.27
N GLY A 6 7.04 21.94 9.17
CA GLY A 6 5.88 22.81 8.94
C GLY A 6 5.01 23.12 10.17
N ASN A 7 5.41 22.71 11.37
CA ASN A 7 4.68 23.02 12.61
C ASN A 7 4.96 24.49 13.05
N PRO A 8 3.95 25.29 13.45
CA PRO A 8 4.14 26.67 13.91
C PRO A 8 5.17 26.84 15.03
N ILE A 9 5.36 25.79 15.85
CA ILE A 9 6.38 25.77 16.91
C ILE A 9 7.81 25.86 16.37
N CYS A 10 8.04 25.44 15.12
CA CYS A 10 9.33 25.52 14.44
C CYS A 10 9.59 26.92 13.85
N LYS A 11 8.60 27.81 13.83
CA LYS A 11 8.75 29.21 13.37
C LYS A 11 9.22 30.15 14.48
N ASN A 12 9.03 29.76 15.75
CA ASN A 12 9.43 30.57 16.91
C ASN A 12 10.76 30.06 17.47
N SER A 13 11.84 30.73 17.09
CA SER A 13 13.23 30.45 17.48
C SER A 13 13.54 30.59 18.98
N ASN A 14 12.58 30.97 19.83
CA ASN A 14 12.76 31.13 21.28
C ASN A 14 12.32 29.92 22.13
N ALA A 15 11.76 28.85 21.53
CA ALA A 15 11.48 27.63 22.27
C ALA A 15 12.77 26.80 22.41
N GLN A 16 13.39 26.80 23.60
CA GLN A 16 14.70 26.21 23.91
C GLN A 16 14.90 24.71 23.61
N ASN A 17 13.98 24.03 22.93
CA ASN A 17 14.16 22.66 22.47
C ASN A 17 13.61 22.40 21.06
N ALA A 18 13.18 23.42 20.31
CA ALA A 18 12.61 23.24 18.97
C ALA A 18 13.56 22.54 18.00
N SER A 19 14.87 22.81 18.08
CA SER A 19 15.89 22.19 17.20
C SER A 19 16.03 20.68 17.36
N LYS A 20 15.64 20.09 18.49
CA LYS A 20 15.67 18.62 18.70
C LYS A 20 14.49 17.91 18.02
N TYR A 21 13.41 18.65 17.75
CA TYR A 21 12.16 18.09 17.25
C TYR A 21 11.77 18.60 15.85
N CYS A 22 12.40 19.68 15.37
CA CYS A 22 12.16 20.27 14.06
C CYS A 22 13.24 19.85 13.07
N GLY A 23 12.81 19.35 11.91
CA GLY A 23 13.72 19.01 10.81
C GLY A 23 13.97 20.21 9.91
N PRO A 24 15.06 20.24 9.13
CA PRO A 24 15.24 21.27 8.11
C PRO A 24 13.98 21.32 7.25
N GLU A 25 13.46 22.52 7.02
CA GLU A 25 12.38 22.76 6.08
C GLU A 25 12.92 22.37 4.70
N LYS A 26 12.62 21.15 4.27
CA LYS A 26 13.00 20.69 2.95
C LYS A 26 12.09 21.41 1.97
N ASP A 27 12.53 22.56 1.50
CA ASP A 27 12.33 22.89 0.09
C ASP A 27 12.82 21.67 -0.69
N LYS A 28 11.86 20.90 -1.21
CA LYS A 28 12.14 19.70 -1.99
C LYS A 28 12.72 20.12 -3.35
N ALA A 29 13.93 20.64 -3.36
CA ALA A 29 14.86 20.31 -4.43
C ALA A 29 15.25 18.85 -4.18
N VAL A 30 14.44 17.94 -4.71
CA VAL A 30 14.84 16.54 -4.90
C VAL A 30 16.08 16.62 -5.77
N GLN A 31 17.25 16.46 -5.15
CA GLN A 31 18.47 16.24 -5.87
C GLN A 31 18.26 14.97 -6.70
N ASP A 32 18.21 15.23 -7.99
CA ASP A 32 17.99 14.31 -9.09
C ASP A 32 18.96 13.14 -8.93
N LEU A 33 18.41 11.98 -8.56
CA LEU A 33 19.10 10.72 -8.73
C LEU A 33 19.24 10.54 -10.24
N THR A 34 20.46 10.77 -10.71
CA THR A 34 20.92 10.66 -12.10
C THR A 34 20.66 9.25 -12.67
N SER A 35 19.43 9.03 -13.13
CA SER A 35 18.97 8.14 -14.19
C SER A 35 17.44 8.17 -14.17
N SER A 36 16.84 9.31 -14.54
CA SER A 36 15.40 9.40 -14.70
C SER A 36 15.01 8.64 -15.97
N THR A 37 14.81 7.33 -15.83
CA THR A 37 14.06 6.58 -16.84
C THR A 37 12.64 7.14 -16.80
N VAL A 38 12.35 8.08 -17.70
CA VAL A 38 11.03 8.69 -17.80
C VAL A 38 10.05 7.61 -18.27
N CYS A 39 9.22 7.12 -17.35
CA CYS A 39 8.15 6.20 -17.70
C CYS A 39 7.06 6.97 -18.43
N HIS A 40 7.00 6.84 -19.75
CA HIS A 40 5.96 7.46 -20.55
C HIS A 40 4.59 6.90 -20.15
N VAL A 41 3.67 7.76 -19.73
CA VAL A 41 2.32 7.37 -19.26
C VAL A 41 1.59 6.44 -20.23
N GLN A 42 1.87 6.56 -21.53
CA GLN A 42 1.30 5.74 -22.60
C GLN A 42 1.87 4.31 -22.68
N SER A 43 2.99 4.00 -22.02
CA SER A 43 3.64 2.69 -22.11
C SER A 43 2.97 1.63 -21.22
N CYS A 44 2.11 2.04 -20.29
CA CYS A 44 1.32 1.10 -19.47
C CYS A 44 -0.15 1.14 -19.92
N PRO A 45 -0.71 0.03 -20.46
CA PRO A 45 -2.07 0.01 -20.99
C PRO A 45 -3.13 0.24 -19.91
N PHE A 46 -3.68 1.46 -19.86
CA PHE A 46 -4.70 1.80 -18.88
C PHE A 46 -6.05 1.12 -19.15
N ASP A 47 -6.39 0.91 -20.43
CA ASP A 47 -7.65 0.27 -20.85
C ASP A 47 -7.80 -1.16 -20.30
N ASP A 48 -6.69 -1.84 -20.05
CA ASP A 48 -6.66 -3.18 -19.44
C ASP A 48 -6.41 -3.15 -17.92
N PHE A 49 -6.55 -1.98 -17.29
CA PHE A 49 -6.34 -1.73 -15.85
C PHE A 49 -4.92 -2.00 -15.35
N TYR A 50 -3.91 -1.91 -16.23
CA TYR A 50 -2.50 -1.97 -15.83
C TYR A 50 -2.08 -0.61 -15.26
N GLU A 51 -1.19 -0.67 -14.27
CA GLU A 51 -0.63 0.50 -13.62
C GLU A 51 0.88 0.31 -13.42
N TYR A 52 1.61 1.41 -13.31
CA TYR A 52 2.99 1.35 -12.84
C TYR A 52 3.03 0.93 -11.38
N ALA A 53 3.84 -0.08 -11.08
CA ALA A 53 4.11 -0.48 -9.70
C ALA A 53 5.05 0.57 -9.05
N PRO A 54 4.55 1.40 -8.11
CA PRO A 54 5.27 2.59 -7.65
C PRO A 54 6.54 2.25 -6.87
N ASN A 55 6.55 1.09 -6.21
CA ASN A 55 7.65 0.65 -5.35
C ASN A 55 8.58 -0.35 -6.05
N SER A 56 8.36 -0.64 -7.35
CA SER A 56 9.12 -1.65 -8.09
C SER A 56 10.62 -1.32 -8.13
N PRO A 57 11.51 -2.32 -7.93
CA PRO A 57 12.95 -2.14 -8.11
C PRO A 57 13.34 -2.00 -9.60
N VAL A 58 12.46 -2.43 -10.52
CA VAL A 58 12.63 -2.27 -11.96
C VAL A 58 11.88 -1.01 -12.41
N PRO A 59 12.55 -0.04 -13.05
CA PRO A 59 11.91 1.16 -13.58
C PRO A 59 10.78 0.81 -14.56
N CYS A 60 9.69 1.56 -14.48
CA CYS A 60 8.55 1.43 -15.40
C CYS A 60 7.91 0.04 -15.45
N TYR A 61 8.04 -0.75 -14.38
CA TYR A 61 7.34 -2.03 -14.28
C TYR A 61 5.82 -1.79 -14.29
N CYS A 62 5.18 -2.26 -15.36
CA CYS A 62 3.76 -2.10 -15.61
C CYS A 62 3.06 -3.45 -15.37
N ALA A 63 2.08 -3.45 -14.48
CA ALA A 63 1.35 -4.66 -14.12
C ALA A 63 -0.10 -4.37 -13.71
N ALA A 64 -0.96 -5.37 -13.82
CA ALA A 64 -2.33 -5.32 -13.36
C ALA A 64 -2.38 -5.59 -11.84
N PRO A 65 -2.80 -4.62 -11.01
CA PRO A 65 -2.86 -4.85 -9.57
C PRO A 65 -4.16 -5.53 -9.12
N LEU A 66 -4.07 -6.37 -8.09
CA LEU A 66 -5.23 -6.78 -7.30
C LEU A 66 -5.59 -5.64 -6.34
N ARG A 67 -6.85 -5.24 -6.36
CA ARG A 67 -7.35 -4.07 -5.65
C ARG A 67 -8.25 -4.48 -4.50
N ILE A 68 -7.90 -4.05 -3.29
CA ILE A 68 -8.50 -4.57 -2.06
C ILE A 68 -8.93 -3.40 -1.18
N GLY A 69 -10.23 -3.34 -0.87
CA GLY A 69 -10.76 -2.51 0.20
C GLY A 69 -10.51 -3.21 1.52
N TYR A 70 -9.73 -2.57 2.40
CA TYR A 70 -9.27 -3.13 3.66
C TYR A 70 -9.60 -2.17 4.79
N ARG A 71 -10.01 -2.68 5.96
CA ARG A 71 -10.30 -1.84 7.13
C ARG A 71 -9.68 -2.43 8.39
N LEU A 72 -8.99 -1.60 9.16
CA LEU A 72 -8.68 -1.91 10.56
C LEU A 72 -9.82 -1.39 11.43
N LYS A 73 -10.42 -2.27 12.23
CA LYS A 73 -11.62 -1.94 13.03
C LYS A 73 -11.30 -1.18 14.31
N SER A 74 -10.12 -1.40 14.89
CA SER A 74 -9.69 -0.76 16.13
C SER A 74 -8.16 -0.87 16.27
N PRO A 75 -7.38 -0.16 15.43
CA PRO A 75 -5.93 -0.11 15.59
C PRO A 75 -5.55 0.57 16.92
N SER A 76 -4.40 0.20 17.47
CA SER A 76 -3.88 0.77 18.73
C SER A 76 -3.22 2.15 18.57
N PHE A 77 -3.48 2.83 17.45
CA PHE A 77 -2.92 4.14 17.10
C PHE A 77 -4.00 5.06 16.52
N SER A 78 -3.79 6.38 16.63
CA SER A 78 -4.71 7.42 16.13
C SER A 78 -4.23 8.14 14.87
N TYR A 79 -3.04 7.80 14.37
CA TYR A 79 -2.48 8.32 13.13
C TYR A 79 -1.65 7.25 12.42
N PHE A 80 -1.80 7.13 11.09
CA PHE A 80 -1.19 6.00 10.35
C PHE A 80 0.26 6.24 9.91
N SER A 81 0.65 7.49 9.63
CA SER A 81 1.89 7.79 8.90
C SER A 81 3.16 7.13 9.46
N PRO A 82 3.43 7.12 10.79
CA PRO A 82 4.63 6.52 11.35
C PRO A 82 4.62 4.99 11.35
N TYR A 83 3.46 4.38 11.10
CA TYR A 83 3.27 2.93 11.13
C TYR A 83 3.07 2.34 9.73
N ARG A 84 3.10 3.17 8.68
CA ARG A 84 2.88 2.74 7.30
C ARG A 84 3.85 1.63 6.88
N SER A 85 5.15 1.82 7.10
CA SER A 85 6.16 0.82 6.73
C SER A 85 5.97 -0.49 7.49
N SER A 86 5.72 -0.42 8.81
CA SER A 86 5.44 -1.61 9.62
C SER A 86 4.16 -2.34 9.16
N PHE A 87 3.14 -1.59 8.75
CA PHE A 87 1.92 -2.15 8.18
C PHE A 87 2.18 -2.83 6.84
N GLU A 88 2.96 -2.18 5.97
CA GLU A 88 3.31 -2.74 4.66
C GLU A 88 4.06 -4.08 4.83
N HIS A 89 5.06 -4.13 5.72
CA HIS A 89 5.74 -5.38 6.09
C HIS A 89 4.78 -6.44 6.62
N TYR A 90 3.92 -6.07 7.57
CA TYR A 90 2.93 -6.98 8.14
C TYR A 90 2.04 -7.62 7.06
N ILE A 91 1.54 -6.83 6.10
CA ILE A 91 0.71 -7.33 5.01
C ILE A 91 1.53 -8.22 4.06
N THR A 92 2.70 -7.79 3.63
CA THR A 92 3.50 -8.55 2.66
C THR A 92 4.02 -9.86 3.23
N ASP A 93 4.46 -9.88 4.49
CA ASP A 93 4.91 -11.09 5.17
C ASP A 93 3.76 -12.09 5.32
N SER A 94 2.57 -11.60 5.70
CA SER A 94 1.35 -12.41 5.81
C SER A 94 0.94 -13.05 4.49
N LEU A 95 1.19 -12.36 3.38
CA LEU A 95 0.85 -12.80 2.03
C LEU A 95 2.01 -13.51 1.32
N LYS A 96 3.20 -13.61 1.94
CA LYS A 96 4.43 -14.11 1.32
C LYS A 96 4.78 -13.37 0.02
N LEU A 97 4.67 -12.05 0.04
CA LEU A 97 5.00 -11.15 -1.06
C LEU A 97 6.25 -10.33 -0.71
N HIS A 98 6.90 -9.78 -1.71
CA HIS A 98 7.94 -8.77 -1.50
C HIS A 98 7.33 -7.41 -1.16
N LEU A 99 8.05 -6.59 -0.38
CA LEU A 99 7.57 -5.26 0.02
C LEU A 99 7.16 -4.37 -1.17
N TYR A 100 7.92 -4.43 -2.27
CA TYR A 100 7.63 -3.65 -3.48
C TYR A 100 6.32 -4.01 -4.17
N GLN A 101 5.78 -5.20 -3.90
CA GLN A 101 4.54 -5.68 -4.50
C GLN A 101 3.30 -5.06 -3.84
N LEU A 102 3.44 -4.35 -2.71
CA LEU A 102 2.32 -3.67 -2.06
C LEU A 102 2.42 -2.15 -2.27
N SER A 103 1.28 -1.55 -2.58
CA SER A 103 1.06 -0.12 -2.46
C SER A 103 -0.19 0.17 -1.64
N VAL A 104 -0.06 1.03 -0.64
CA VAL A 104 -1.19 1.64 0.07
C VAL A 104 -1.59 2.89 -0.71
N ASP A 105 -2.70 2.77 -1.45
CA ASP A 105 -3.17 3.77 -2.41
C ASP A 105 -3.90 4.93 -1.71
N SER A 106 -4.74 4.62 -0.72
CA SER A 106 -5.42 5.63 0.09
C SER A 106 -5.71 5.13 1.50
N VAL A 107 -5.85 6.08 2.42
CA VAL A 107 -6.14 5.85 3.85
C VAL A 107 -7.12 6.90 4.33
N ALA A 108 -8.15 6.50 5.06
CA ALA A 108 -9.16 7.40 5.62
C ALA A 108 -9.65 6.91 6.99
N TRP A 109 -9.77 7.83 7.95
CA TRP A 109 -10.38 7.54 9.24
C TRP A 109 -11.91 7.57 9.14
N GLU A 110 -12.56 6.60 9.77
CA GLU A 110 -14.01 6.51 9.90
C GLU A 110 -14.41 6.57 11.39
N GLU A 111 -15.68 6.85 11.66
CA GLU A 111 -16.26 6.82 13.00
C GLU A 111 -15.99 5.46 13.69
N GLY A 112 -15.70 5.49 14.99
CA GLY A 112 -15.40 4.27 15.77
C GLY A 112 -13.93 3.83 15.67
N PRO A 113 -12.98 4.76 15.89
CA PRO A 113 -11.62 4.82 15.31
C PRO A 113 -11.26 3.73 14.28
N ARG A 114 -11.97 3.68 13.15
CA ARG A 114 -11.66 2.69 12.11
C ARG A 114 -10.78 3.31 11.03
N LEU A 115 -9.87 2.52 10.49
CA LEU A 115 -8.96 2.97 9.44
C LEU A 115 -9.26 2.21 8.16
N ARG A 116 -9.92 2.88 7.22
CA ARG A 116 -10.17 2.36 5.87
C ARG A 116 -8.95 2.59 4.99
N MET A 117 -8.63 1.60 4.18
CA MET A 117 -7.51 1.59 3.27
C MET A 117 -7.92 1.01 1.92
N TYR A 118 -7.23 1.47 0.89
CA TYR A 118 -7.23 0.83 -0.41
C TYR A 118 -5.83 0.30 -0.71
N LEU A 119 -5.72 -1.01 -0.87
CA LEU A 119 -4.46 -1.69 -1.12
C LEU A 119 -4.41 -2.14 -2.59
N LYS A 120 -3.24 -1.97 -3.20
CA LYS A 120 -2.91 -2.51 -4.51
C LYS A 120 -1.78 -3.51 -4.35
N LEU A 121 -2.01 -4.76 -4.76
CA LEU A 121 -0.97 -5.78 -4.83
C LEU A 121 -0.55 -5.96 -6.29
N PHE A 122 0.74 -5.92 -6.56
CA PHE A 122 1.34 -6.09 -7.88
C PHE A 122 2.06 -7.44 -7.97
N PRO A 123 2.01 -8.12 -9.12
CA PRO A 123 2.74 -9.36 -9.33
C PRO A 123 4.26 -9.14 -9.29
N SER A 124 5.01 -10.24 -9.13
CA SER A 124 6.47 -10.20 -9.07
C SER A 124 7.04 -9.97 -10.47
N TYR A 125 8.03 -9.08 -10.59
CA TYR A 125 8.69 -8.83 -11.88
C TYR A 125 9.59 -9.99 -12.33
N ASN A 126 10.02 -10.85 -11.39
CA ASN A 126 10.89 -11.99 -11.66
C ASN A 126 10.15 -13.23 -12.18
N ASP A 127 8.81 -13.25 -12.10
CA ASP A 127 8.02 -14.35 -12.62
C ASP A 127 7.88 -14.17 -14.14
N SER A 128 8.57 -15.05 -14.88
CA SER A 128 8.88 -15.03 -16.31
C SER A 128 7.69 -14.90 -17.31
N ARG A 129 6.47 -14.59 -16.85
CA ARG A 129 5.29 -14.26 -17.68
C ARG A 129 4.29 -13.24 -17.09
N SER A 130 4.50 -12.65 -15.92
CA SER A 130 3.34 -12.18 -15.16
C SER A 130 3.46 -10.69 -14.77
N ASN A 131 3.08 -9.82 -15.70
CA ASN A 131 2.51 -8.52 -15.35
C ASN A 131 1.09 -8.68 -14.74
N VAL A 132 0.70 -9.92 -14.38
CA VAL A 132 -0.61 -10.32 -13.89
C VAL A 132 -0.46 -11.54 -12.97
N PHE A 133 -1.02 -11.52 -11.75
CA PHE A 133 -1.19 -12.75 -10.96
C PHE A 133 -1.95 -13.86 -11.71
N ASN A 134 -1.48 -15.10 -11.60
CA ASN A 134 -2.24 -16.25 -12.08
C ASN A 134 -3.45 -16.55 -11.16
N VAL A 135 -4.39 -17.37 -11.64
CA VAL A 135 -5.64 -17.69 -10.92
C VAL A 135 -5.37 -18.32 -9.55
N SER A 136 -4.34 -19.17 -9.43
CA SER A 136 -3.96 -19.77 -8.15
C SER A 136 -3.50 -18.73 -7.12
N GLU A 137 -2.72 -17.74 -7.55
CA GLU A 137 -2.24 -16.66 -6.67
C GLU A 137 -3.37 -15.72 -6.28
N VAL A 138 -4.26 -15.36 -7.22
CA VAL A 138 -5.47 -14.59 -6.89
C VAL A 138 -6.29 -15.32 -5.83
N ARG A 139 -6.50 -16.63 -5.98
CA ARG A 139 -7.24 -17.45 -5.01
C ARG A 139 -6.52 -17.53 -3.67
N ARG A 140 -5.20 -17.73 -3.66
CA ARG A 140 -4.38 -17.81 -2.44
C ARG A 140 -4.44 -16.51 -1.65
N ILE A 141 -4.18 -15.37 -2.31
CA ILE A 141 -4.21 -14.04 -1.72
C ILE A 141 -5.60 -13.75 -1.16
N SER A 142 -6.64 -13.91 -1.98
CA SER A 142 -8.01 -13.64 -1.55
C SER A 142 -8.43 -14.53 -0.39
N GLY A 143 -8.07 -15.82 -0.44
CA GLY A 143 -8.29 -16.78 0.63
C GLY A 143 -7.65 -16.34 1.95
N GLN A 144 -6.44 -15.76 1.91
CA GLN A 144 -5.77 -15.25 3.11
C GLN A 144 -6.54 -14.08 3.73
N PHE A 145 -7.06 -13.16 2.92
CA PHE A 145 -7.91 -12.06 3.41
C PHE A 145 -9.25 -12.58 3.96
N THR A 146 -9.94 -13.47 3.26
CA THR A 146 -11.27 -13.96 3.66
C THR A 146 -11.26 -14.96 4.81
N SER A 147 -10.13 -15.63 5.06
CA SER A 147 -10.01 -16.65 6.12
C SER A 147 -9.55 -16.10 7.47
N TRP A 148 -9.30 -14.79 7.59
CA TRP A 148 -8.88 -14.16 8.86
C TRP A 148 -7.57 -14.75 9.40
N ARG A 149 -6.69 -15.21 8.50
CA ARG A 149 -5.45 -15.94 8.81
C ARG A 149 -4.20 -15.06 8.88
N PHE A 150 -4.35 -13.74 8.80
CA PHE A 150 -3.21 -12.86 9.06
C PHE A 150 -2.77 -13.07 10.52
N PRO A 151 -1.46 -13.01 10.82
CA PRO A 151 -0.96 -13.13 12.18
C PRO A 151 -1.68 -12.13 13.09
N ARG A 152 -2.16 -12.59 14.26
CA ARG A 152 -2.78 -11.66 15.20
C ARG A 152 -1.74 -10.66 15.68
N THR A 153 -2.11 -9.39 15.67
CA THR A 153 -1.33 -8.33 16.30
C THR A 153 -2.28 -7.45 17.10
N ASP A 154 -1.89 -7.15 18.34
CA ASP A 154 -2.63 -6.18 19.15
C ASP A 154 -2.38 -4.74 18.66
N PHE A 155 -1.41 -4.56 17.76
CA PHE A 155 -1.03 -3.25 17.23
C PHE A 155 -1.94 -2.76 16.09
N PHE A 156 -2.10 -3.56 15.02
CA PHE A 156 -2.98 -3.19 13.91
C PHE A 156 -4.46 -3.50 14.20
N GLY A 157 -4.72 -4.34 15.21
CA GLY A 157 -6.06 -4.72 15.64
C GLY A 157 -6.76 -5.63 14.63
N PRO A 158 -8.04 -5.97 14.89
CA PRO A 158 -8.84 -6.77 13.99
C PRO A 158 -9.03 -6.06 12.65
N TYR A 159 -8.95 -6.82 11.55
CA TYR A 159 -9.19 -6.31 10.22
C TYR A 159 -10.51 -6.79 9.65
N GLU A 160 -10.94 -6.17 8.56
CA GLU A 160 -12.11 -6.51 7.78
C GLU A 160 -11.82 -6.31 6.30
N LEU A 161 -12.20 -7.30 5.49
CA LEU A 161 -12.19 -7.18 4.05
C LEU A 161 -13.47 -6.46 3.61
N LEU A 162 -13.34 -5.25 3.06
CA LEU A 162 -14.47 -4.48 2.56
C LEU A 162 -14.88 -4.94 1.15
N ASN A 163 -13.90 -5.09 0.26
CA ASN A 163 -14.14 -5.61 -1.08
C ASN A 163 -12.85 -6.16 -1.70
N PHE A 164 -13.05 -6.99 -2.72
CA PHE A 164 -11.99 -7.45 -3.61
C PHE A 164 -12.40 -7.10 -5.04
N THR A 165 -11.72 -6.12 -5.63
CA THR A 165 -12.10 -5.56 -6.94
C THR A 165 -11.32 -6.28 -8.05
N LEU A 166 -11.99 -7.21 -8.71
CA LEU A 166 -11.45 -7.96 -9.86
C LEU A 166 -11.79 -7.21 -11.17
N ARG A 167 -10.77 -6.66 -11.83
CA ARG A 167 -10.87 -5.87 -13.08
C ARG A 167 -9.85 -6.36 -14.11
N GLY A 168 -10.08 -6.04 -15.38
CA GLY A 168 -9.19 -6.38 -16.49
C GLY A 168 -8.92 -7.89 -16.53
N PRO A 169 -7.65 -8.35 -16.42
CA PRO A 169 -7.32 -9.76 -16.54
C PRO A 169 -7.91 -10.65 -15.42
N TYR A 170 -8.46 -10.06 -14.35
CA TYR A 170 -9.04 -10.79 -13.23
C TYR A 170 -10.56 -10.98 -13.31
N GLU A 171 -11.26 -10.38 -14.27
CA GLU A 171 -12.74 -10.37 -14.31
C GLU A 171 -13.37 -11.76 -14.37
N ASN A 172 -12.66 -12.71 -14.98
CA ASN A 172 -13.09 -14.10 -15.12
C ASN A 172 -12.78 -14.97 -13.88
N CYS A 173 -12.18 -14.42 -12.82
CA CYS A 173 -11.94 -15.13 -11.56
C CYS A 173 -13.25 -15.26 -10.76
N LYS A 174 -14.12 -16.20 -11.17
CA LYS A 174 -15.48 -16.41 -10.62
C LYS A 174 -15.53 -16.83 -9.14
N PHE A 175 -14.41 -17.21 -8.53
CA PHE A 175 -14.38 -17.81 -7.18
C PHE A 175 -14.69 -16.84 -6.03
N LEU A 176 -14.52 -15.53 -6.21
CA LEU A 176 -14.85 -14.54 -5.18
C LEU A 176 -16.33 -14.13 -5.17
N LYS A 177 -17.07 -14.43 -6.25
CA LYS A 177 -18.51 -14.18 -6.33
C LYS A 177 -19.35 -15.21 -5.55
N LEU A 178 -18.73 -16.28 -5.04
CA LEU A 178 -19.43 -17.39 -4.39
C LEU A 178 -19.59 -17.23 -2.86
N ASN A 179 -18.97 -16.22 -2.25
CA ASN A 179 -19.03 -15.99 -0.79
C ASN A 179 -19.99 -14.85 -0.40
N THR A 180 -20.94 -14.51 -1.25
CA THR A 180 -22.02 -13.57 -0.95
C THR A 180 -23.36 -14.31 -1.01
N LEU A 181 -23.60 -15.14 0.00
CA LEU A 181 -24.92 -15.65 0.37
C LEU A 181 -25.10 -15.45 1.87
#